data_AF-A0A8C8XPC1-F1
#
_entry.id   AF-A0A8C8XPC1-F1
#
_cell.length_a   1.000
_cell.length_b   1.000
_cell.length_c   1.000
_cell.angle_alpha   90.00
_cell.angle_beta   90.00
_cell.angle_gamma   90.00
#
_symmetry.space_group_name_H-M   'P 1'
#
loop_
_entity.id
_entity.type
_entity.pdbx_description
1 polymer ?
#
loop_
_entity_poly.entity_id
_entity_poly.type
_entity_poly.pdbx_seq_one_letter_code
_entity_poly.pdbx_strand_id
1 'polypeptide(L)'
;MGLPQAGLWLRRLWVLFQVALQVAVGKVFLILFPSRVKQHIVAMNRKNPHFSYDNWAPTLYSVQYFWFVLKVRWQRLEDRTEPGGLAPNCPVIRLSGQRCSIWDFMKGNRPLVLNFGSCTPSFLFKFDQFKRLIEDFCSIADFLIIYIEEAHASG
;
A
#
# COMPACT_ATOMS: atom_id res chain seq x y z
N MET A 1 2.43 2.54 -23.67
CA MET A 1 3.80 2.65 -24.22
C MET A 1 4.75 2.98 -23.08
N GLY A 2 5.80 2.18 -22.86
CA GLY A 2 6.75 2.43 -21.76
C GLY A 2 7.57 3.70 -22.01
N LEU A 3 7.73 4.54 -20.99
CA LEU A 3 8.61 5.71 -21.04
C LEU A 3 10.05 5.29 -21.41
N PRO A 4 10.80 6.09 -22.19
CA PRO A 4 12.21 5.84 -22.43
C PRO A 4 12.97 5.78 -21.09
N GLN A 5 13.90 4.83 -20.97
CA GLN A 5 14.59 4.54 -19.70
C GLN A 5 15.18 5.80 -19.03
N ALA A 6 15.71 6.74 -19.82
CA ALA A 6 16.23 8.02 -19.33
C ALA A 6 15.16 8.89 -18.61
N GLY A 7 13.93 8.91 -19.11
CA GLY A 7 12.82 9.64 -18.50
C GLY A 7 12.37 9.03 -17.17
N LEU A 8 12.45 7.70 -17.05
CA LEU A 8 12.17 7.03 -15.78
C LEU A 8 13.24 7.36 -14.73
N TRP A 9 14.52 7.36 -15.10
CA TRP A 9 15.62 7.74 -14.19
C TRP A 9 15.50 9.18 -13.70
N LEU A 10 15.18 10.14 -14.58
CA LEU A 10 14.94 11.53 -14.20
C LEU A 10 13.77 11.64 -13.19
N ARG A 11 12.66 10.94 -13.44
CA ARG A 11 11.52 10.90 -12.50
C ARG A 11 11.93 10.26 -11.17
N ARG A 12 12.73 9.19 -11.19
CA ARG A 12 13.23 8.56 -9.97
C ARG A 12 14.10 9.52 -9.14
N LEU A 13 15.02 10.25 -9.78
CA LEU A 13 15.86 11.26 -9.11
C LEU A 13 15.01 12.41 -8.55
N TRP A 14 14.00 12.86 -9.30
CA TRP A 14 13.08 13.88 -8.81
C TRP A 14 12.28 13.41 -7.59
N VAL A 15 11.77 12.19 -7.60
CA VAL A 15 11.09 11.59 -6.44
C VAL A 15 12.03 11.50 -5.24
N LEU A 16 13.29 11.09 -5.45
CA LEU A 16 14.30 11.06 -4.39
C LEU A 16 14.48 12.44 -3.75
N PHE A 17 14.65 13.48 -4.57
CA PHE A 17 14.77 14.86 -4.10
C PHE A 17 13.53 15.30 -3.30
N GLN A 18 12.33 15.03 -3.80
CA GLN A 18 11.09 15.37 -3.10
C GLN A 18 10.96 14.67 -1.74
N VAL A 19 11.28 13.38 -1.65
CA VAL A 19 11.21 12.63 -0.39
C VAL A 19 12.27 13.12 0.59
N ALA A 20 13.49 13.40 0.11
CA ALA A 20 14.56 13.97 0.94
C ALA A 20 14.17 15.34 1.50
N LEU A 21 13.63 16.23 0.65
CA LEU A 21 13.14 17.54 1.06
C LEU A 21 12.01 17.43 2.09
N GLN A 22 11.02 16.55 1.85
CA GLN A 22 9.91 16.32 2.76
C GLN A 22 10.38 15.85 4.15
N VAL A 23 11.35 14.93 4.19
CA VAL A 23 11.92 14.42 5.45
C VAL A 23 12.75 15.49 6.16
N ALA A 24 13.55 16.26 5.42
CA ALA A 24 14.35 17.35 5.98
C ALA A 24 13.46 18.44 6.60
N VAL A 25 12.46 18.91 5.86
CA VAL A 25 11.48 19.90 6.33
C VAL A 25 10.73 19.35 7.55
N GLY A 26 10.24 18.11 7.49
CA GLY A 26 9.57 17.46 8.62
C GLY A 26 10.42 17.41 9.88
N LYS A 27 11.71 17.08 9.76
CA LYS A 27 12.67 17.09 10.87
C LYS A 27 12.90 18.50 11.43
N VAL A 28 13.04 19.50 10.57
CA VAL A 28 13.17 20.91 11.00
C VAL A 28 11.94 21.35 11.79
N PHE A 29 10.73 21.02 11.32
CA PHE A 29 9.49 21.33 12.04
C PHE A 29 9.36 20.57 13.37
N LEU A 30 9.82 19.32 13.45
CA LEU A 30 9.87 18.56 14.71
C LEU A 30 10.79 19.24 15.74
N ILE A 31 11.91 19.82 15.30
CA ILE A 31 12.87 20.52 16.17
C ILE A 31 12.34 21.90 16.56
N LEU A 32 11.83 22.68 15.61
CA LEU A 32 11.41 24.06 15.85
C LEU A 32 10.03 24.18 16.52
N PHE A 33 9.09 23.30 16.20
CA PHE A 33 7.70 23.37 16.64
C PHE A 33 7.11 22.02 17.06
N PRO A 34 7.71 21.31 18.04
CA PRO A 34 7.30 19.97 18.43
C PRO A 34 5.82 19.87 18.83
N SER A 35 5.30 20.89 19.53
CA SER A 35 3.90 20.94 19.97
C SER A 35 2.91 21.01 18.79
N ARG A 36 3.24 21.79 17.75
CA ARG A 36 2.38 21.92 16.55
C ARG A 36 2.39 20.65 15.73
N VAL A 37 3.56 20.03 15.57
CA VAL A 37 3.68 18.76 14.84
C VAL A 37 2.92 17.64 15.56
N LYS A 38 3.05 17.54 16.89
CA LYS A 38 2.28 16.57 17.70
C LYS A 38 0.77 16.77 17.53
N GLN A 39 0.29 18.01 17.60
CA GLN A 39 -1.13 18.32 17.35
C GLN A 39 -1.57 17.90 15.94
N HIS A 40 -0.73 18.13 14.93
CA HIS A 40 -1.02 17.73 13.56
C HIS A 40 -1.08 16.20 13.37
N ILE A 41 -0.12 15.48 13.95
CA ILE A 41 -0.09 14.00 13.92
C ILE A 41 -1.32 13.42 14.63
N VAL A 42 -1.69 13.97 15.80
CA VAL A 42 -2.90 13.55 16.52
C VAL A 42 -4.17 13.86 15.71
N ALA A 43 -4.24 15.01 15.05
CA ALA A 43 -5.36 15.36 14.17
C ALA A 43 -5.46 14.40 12.97
N MET A 44 -4.33 13.95 12.42
CA MET A 44 -4.30 12.93 11.38
C MET A 44 -4.78 11.57 11.91
N ASN A 45 -4.41 11.20 13.15
CA ASN A 45 -4.89 9.99 13.79
C ASN A 45 -6.41 9.97 14.00
N ARG A 46 -7.03 11.12 14.29
CA ARG A 46 -8.50 11.21 14.43
C ARG A 46 -9.26 10.73 13.19
N LYS A 47 -8.66 10.83 12.00
CA LYS A 47 -9.26 10.31 10.76
C LYS A 47 -9.13 8.79 10.62
N ASN A 48 -8.19 8.19 11.32
CA ASN A 48 -7.89 6.75 11.32
C ASN A 48 -7.79 6.22 12.76
N PRO A 49 -8.89 6.30 13.55
CA PRO A 49 -8.85 6.06 15.01
C PRO A 49 -8.43 4.63 15.39
N HIS A 50 -8.45 3.70 14.44
CA HIS A 50 -8.07 2.31 14.64
C HIS A 50 -6.56 2.05 14.51
N PHE A 51 -5.78 3.06 14.11
CA PHE A 51 -4.34 2.91 13.94
C PHE A 51 -3.61 3.44 15.18
N SER A 52 -2.97 2.55 15.94
CA SER A 52 -2.29 2.92 17.19
C SER A 52 -1.22 3.99 16.93
N TYR A 53 -1.32 5.12 17.62
CA TYR A 53 -0.38 6.25 17.48
C TYR A 53 1.08 5.79 17.62
N ASP A 54 1.35 4.90 18.56
CA ASP A 54 2.70 4.45 18.90
C ASP A 54 3.36 3.61 17.79
N ASN A 55 2.57 3.00 16.91
CA ASN A 55 3.09 2.11 15.86
C ASN A 55 3.64 2.87 14.64
N TRP A 56 3.33 4.16 14.48
CA TRP A 56 3.70 4.91 13.27
C TRP A 56 4.14 6.35 13.53
N ALA A 57 3.63 7.01 14.57
CA ALA A 57 4.04 8.38 14.87
C ALA A 57 5.56 8.49 15.11
N PRO A 58 6.23 7.54 15.81
CA PRO A 58 7.69 7.58 16.00
C PRO A 58 8.48 7.34 14.71
N THR A 59 7.90 6.65 13.72
CA THR A 59 8.60 6.37 12.46
C THR A 59 8.52 7.55 11.50
N LEU A 60 7.59 8.50 11.66
CA LEU A 60 7.48 9.68 10.81
C LEU A 60 8.78 10.48 10.70
N TYR A 61 9.19 10.78 9.47
CA TYR A 61 10.43 11.51 9.17
C TYR A 61 11.73 10.85 9.67
N SER A 62 11.66 9.60 10.12
CA SER A 62 12.84 8.77 10.40
C SER A 62 13.53 8.30 9.11
N VAL A 63 14.71 7.71 9.25
CA VAL A 63 15.43 7.06 8.13
C VAL A 63 14.61 5.89 7.58
N GLN A 64 13.92 5.13 8.43
CA GLN A 64 13.03 4.05 8.01
C GLN A 64 11.86 4.57 7.15
N TYR A 65 11.25 5.68 7.54
CA TYR A 65 10.20 6.33 6.77
C TYR A 65 10.71 6.84 5.42
N PHE A 66 11.91 7.42 5.38
CA PHE A 66 12.54 7.85 4.12
C PHE A 66 12.62 6.69 3.12
N TRP A 67 13.24 5.57 3.51
CA TRP A 67 13.39 4.41 2.64
C TRP A 67 12.06 3.79 2.24
N PHE A 68 11.11 3.71 3.17
CA PHE A 68 9.78 3.18 2.89
C PHE A 68 9.02 4.03 1.86
N VAL A 69 8.92 5.34 2.07
CA VAL A 69 8.21 6.24 1.15
C VAL A 69 8.89 6.28 -0.22
N LEU A 70 10.22 6.26 -0.24
CA LEU A 70 11.00 6.22 -1.47
C LEU A 70 10.74 4.93 -2.25
N LYS A 71 10.80 3.76 -1.59
CA LYS A 71 10.47 2.45 -2.19
C LYS A 71 9.06 2.48 -2.81
N VAL A 72 8.06 2.90 -2.04
CA VAL A 72 6.66 2.94 -2.50
C VAL A 72 6.48 3.90 -3.68
N ARG A 73 7.04 5.11 -3.63
CA ARG A 73 6.90 6.08 -4.73
C ARG A 73 7.62 5.64 -6.00
N TRP A 74 8.77 4.98 -5.89
CA TRP A 74 9.44 4.41 -7.05
C TRP A 74 8.66 3.25 -7.66
N GLN A 75 8.14 2.33 -6.85
CA GLN A 75 7.28 1.25 -7.35
C GLN A 75 6.04 1.79 -8.09
N ARG A 76 5.44 2.88 -7.60
CA ARG A 76 4.30 3.53 -8.28
C ARG A 76 4.66 4.16 -9.63
N LEU A 77 5.92 4.55 -9.86
CA LEU A 77 6.34 5.05 -11.18
C LEU A 77 6.38 3.94 -12.23
N GLU A 78 6.48 2.69 -11.79
CA GLU A 78 6.52 1.50 -12.63
C GLU A 78 5.17 0.82 -12.75
N ASP A 79 4.18 1.25 -11.96
CA ASP A 79 2.82 0.76 -12.04
C ASP A 79 2.24 1.10 -13.42
N ARG A 80 1.72 0.07 -14.08
CA ARG A 80 1.09 0.17 -15.41
C ARG A 80 -0.39 -0.14 -15.34
N THR A 81 -0.93 -0.33 -14.15
CA THR A 81 -2.34 -0.62 -13.96
C THR A 81 -3.14 0.66 -14.02
N GLU A 82 -4.14 0.68 -14.90
CA GLU A 82 -5.04 1.81 -15.08
C GLU A 82 -6.48 1.28 -15.17
N PRO A 83 -7.49 1.97 -14.61
CA PRO A 83 -8.88 1.57 -14.76
C PRO A 83 -9.27 1.44 -16.24
N GLY A 84 -9.87 0.31 -16.61
CA GLY A 84 -10.21 -0.02 -18.01
C GLY A 84 -9.08 -0.68 -18.80
N GLY A 85 -7.86 -0.72 -18.27
CA GLY A 85 -6.76 -1.52 -18.81
C GLY A 85 -6.91 -3.02 -18.49
N LEU A 86 -6.06 -3.84 -19.10
CA LEU A 86 -5.99 -5.27 -18.79
C LEU A 86 -5.45 -5.50 -17.38
N ALA A 87 -6.16 -6.31 -16.59
CA ALA A 87 -5.70 -6.73 -15.28
C ALA A 87 -4.40 -7.56 -15.41
N PRO A 88 -3.32 -7.21 -14.69
CA PRO A 88 -2.05 -7.95 -14.78
C PRO A 88 -2.21 -9.42 -14.40
N ASN A 89 -1.63 -10.31 -15.19
CA ASN A 89 -1.57 -11.73 -14.85
C ASN A 89 -0.35 -12.06 -13.99
N CYS A 90 -0.39 -11.71 -12.70
CA CYS A 90 0.72 -11.97 -11.80
C CYS A 90 0.73 -13.43 -11.30
N PRO A 91 1.91 -14.03 -11.10
CA PRO A 91 2.02 -15.34 -10.47
C PRO A 91 1.68 -15.24 -8.98
N VAL A 92 0.96 -16.25 -8.47
CA VAL A 92 0.59 -16.41 -7.07
C VAL A 92 0.80 -17.87 -6.63
N ILE A 93 0.87 -18.09 -5.33
CA ILE A 93 1.05 -19.42 -4.74
C ILE A 93 -0.21 -19.76 -3.95
N ARG A 94 -0.84 -20.92 -4.24
CA ARG A 94 -1.96 -21.42 -3.43
C ARG A 94 -1.45 -21.86 -2.06
N LEU A 95 -2.35 -21.95 -1.09
CA LEU A 95 -2.01 -22.50 0.24
C LEU A 95 -1.49 -23.95 0.17
N SER A 96 -1.81 -24.68 -0.90
CA SER A 96 -1.24 -26.01 -1.17
C SER A 96 0.22 -25.99 -1.65
N GLY A 97 0.82 -24.81 -1.85
CA GLY A 97 2.17 -24.63 -2.40
C GLY A 97 2.24 -24.61 -3.94
N GLN A 98 1.12 -24.86 -4.63
CA GLN A 98 1.07 -24.86 -6.09
C GLN A 98 1.17 -23.43 -6.64
N ARG A 99 2.06 -23.21 -7.62
CA ARG A 99 2.13 -21.97 -8.40
C ARG A 99 0.97 -21.91 -9.40
N CYS A 100 0.31 -20.77 -9.47
CA CYS A 100 -0.73 -20.47 -10.43
C CYS A 100 -0.72 -18.96 -10.75
N SER A 101 -1.63 -18.51 -11.60
CA SER A 101 -1.75 -17.11 -12.02
C SER A 101 -3.07 -16.50 -11.52
N ILE A 102 -3.14 -15.17 -11.41
CA ILE A 102 -4.39 -14.48 -11.03
C ILE A 102 -5.53 -14.84 -11.99
N TRP A 103 -5.23 -14.94 -13.29
CA TRP A 103 -6.24 -15.25 -14.31
C TRP A 103 -6.84 -16.65 -14.16
N ASP A 104 -6.13 -17.59 -13.52
CA ASP A 104 -6.64 -18.95 -13.28
C ASP A 104 -7.86 -18.97 -12.33
N PHE A 105 -8.12 -17.86 -11.62
CA PHE A 105 -9.27 -17.69 -10.74
C PHE A 105 -10.44 -16.94 -11.41
N MET A 106 -10.27 -16.44 -12.64
CA MET A 106 -11.34 -15.76 -13.38
C MET A 106 -12.33 -16.79 -13.96
N LYS A 107 -13.63 -16.57 -13.75
CA LYS A 107 -14.69 -17.47 -14.21
C LYS A 107 -15.61 -16.78 -15.21
N GLY A 108 -15.30 -16.95 -16.50
CA GLY A 108 -16.06 -16.33 -17.58
C GLY A 108 -16.12 -14.80 -17.40
N ASN A 109 -17.32 -14.23 -17.46
CA ASN A 109 -17.53 -12.78 -17.36
C ASN A 109 -17.84 -12.30 -15.94
N ARG A 110 -17.68 -13.17 -14.92
CA ARG A 110 -17.92 -12.77 -13.54
C ARG A 110 -16.79 -11.85 -13.05
N PRO A 111 -17.11 -10.71 -12.41
CA PRO A 111 -16.08 -9.88 -11.79
C PRO A 111 -15.31 -10.67 -10.73
N LEU A 112 -13.98 -10.52 -10.74
CA LEU A 112 -13.10 -11.06 -9.70
C LEU A 112 -12.61 -9.91 -8.83
N VAL A 113 -13.03 -9.89 -7.56
CA VAL A 113 -12.59 -8.91 -6.57
C VAL A 113 -11.34 -9.43 -5.87
N LEU A 114 -10.23 -8.70 -6.04
CA LEU A 114 -8.95 -9.00 -5.39
C LEU A 114 -8.80 -8.17 -4.13
N ASN A 115 -8.52 -8.84 -3.01
CA ASN A 115 -8.23 -8.17 -1.74
C ASN A 115 -6.81 -8.54 -1.28
N PHE A 116 -5.87 -7.61 -1.44
CA PHE A 116 -4.47 -7.79 -1.05
C PHE A 116 -4.29 -7.42 0.42
N GLY A 117 -3.74 -8.33 1.21
CA GLY A 117 -3.65 -8.14 2.65
C GLY A 117 -2.55 -8.93 3.31
N SER A 118 -2.23 -8.53 4.53
CA SER A 118 -1.35 -9.27 5.45
C SER A 118 -2.05 -9.35 6.80
N CYS A 119 -1.43 -9.98 7.81
CA CYS A 119 -2.01 -10.05 9.15
C CYS A 119 -1.89 -8.71 9.92
N THR A 120 -1.65 -7.61 9.21
CA THR A 120 -1.60 -6.28 9.80
C THR A 120 -2.98 -5.79 10.24
N PRO A 121 -3.05 -4.98 11.31
CA PRO A 121 -4.32 -4.56 11.90
C PRO A 121 -5.27 -3.90 10.89
N SER A 122 -4.76 -3.06 9.98
CA SER A 122 -5.56 -2.39 8.95
C SER A 122 -6.38 -3.33 8.07
N PHE A 123 -5.82 -4.50 7.72
CA PHE A 123 -6.52 -5.51 6.93
C PHE A 123 -7.52 -6.29 7.80
N LEU A 124 -7.09 -6.74 8.98
CA LEU A 124 -7.93 -7.50 9.91
C LEU A 124 -9.16 -6.71 10.36
N PHE A 125 -9.03 -5.40 10.62
CA PHE A 125 -10.17 -4.55 11.01
C PHE A 125 -11.22 -4.41 9.92
N LYS A 126 -10.82 -4.48 8.65
CA LYS A 126 -11.73 -4.41 7.50
C LYS A 126 -12.21 -5.79 7.05
N PHE A 127 -11.68 -6.86 7.62
CA PHE A 127 -11.96 -8.23 7.20
C PHE A 127 -13.44 -8.61 7.36
N ASP A 128 -14.07 -8.22 8.46
CA ASP A 128 -15.51 -8.50 8.65
C ASP A 128 -16.39 -7.69 7.69
N GLN A 129 -15.97 -6.47 7.31
CA GLN A 129 -16.66 -5.71 6.26
C GLN A 129 -16.52 -6.41 4.91
N PHE A 130 -15.36 -6.98 4.63
CA PHE A 130 -15.12 -7.76 3.41
C PHE A 130 -15.95 -9.05 3.38
N LYS A 131 -16.09 -9.76 4.50
CA LYS A 131 -16.97 -10.94 4.59
C LYS A 131 -18.42 -10.63 4.21
N ARG A 132 -18.97 -9.53 4.75
CA ARG A 132 -20.33 -9.09 4.41
C ARG A 132 -20.47 -8.81 2.91
N LEU A 133 -19.46 -8.18 2.32
CA LEU A 133 -19.44 -7.90 0.88
C LEU A 133 -19.40 -9.21 0.06
N ILE A 134 -18.69 -10.24 0.51
CA ILE A 134 -18.75 -11.57 -0.12
C ILE A 134 -20.17 -12.14 -0.04
N GLU A 135 -20.78 -12.13 1.15
CA GLU A 135 -22.14 -12.64 1.37
C GLU A 135 -23.15 -11.97 0.43
N ASP A 136 -23.10 -10.65 0.32
CA ASP A 136 -24.02 -9.86 -0.50
C ASP A 136 -23.85 -10.09 -2.02
N PHE A 137 -22.62 -10.36 -2.49
CA PHE A 137 -22.28 -10.35 -3.92
C PHE A 137 -21.75 -11.68 -4.48
N CYS A 138 -21.65 -12.73 -3.67
CA CYS A 138 -21.19 -14.06 -4.10
C CYS A 138 -21.98 -14.65 -5.29
N SER A 139 -23.24 -14.25 -5.47
CA SER A 139 -24.08 -14.70 -6.59
C SER A 139 -23.63 -14.12 -7.93
N ILE A 140 -22.96 -12.97 -7.97
CA ILE A 140 -22.58 -12.26 -9.21
C ILE A 140 -21.07 -12.05 -9.40
N ALA A 141 -20.28 -12.10 -8.32
CA ALA A 141 -18.83 -11.92 -8.36
C ALA A 141 -18.10 -13.08 -7.67
N ASP A 142 -16.82 -13.22 -8.00
CA ASP A 142 -15.87 -14.10 -7.32
C ASP A 142 -14.91 -13.24 -6.47
N PHE A 143 -14.39 -13.81 -5.39
CA PHE A 143 -13.56 -13.11 -4.42
C PHE A 143 -12.27 -13.88 -4.17
N LEU A 144 -11.13 -13.18 -4.19
CA LEU A 144 -9.83 -13.75 -3.91
C LEU A 144 -9.05 -12.86 -2.96
N ILE A 145 -8.59 -13.47 -1.87
CA ILE A 145 -7.67 -12.83 -0.92
C ILE A 145 -6.25 -13.23 -1.30
N ILE A 146 -5.41 -12.24 -1.55
CA ILE A 146 -4.00 -12.45 -1.87
C ILE A 146 -3.19 -12.00 -0.67
N TYR A 147 -2.62 -12.97 0.04
CA TYR A 147 -1.73 -12.69 1.16
C TYR A 147 -0.39 -12.17 0.63
N ILE A 148 0.01 -10.99 1.09
CA ILE A 148 1.25 -10.31 0.70
C ILE A 148 2.20 -10.20 1.89
N GLU A 149 3.44 -9.78 1.62
CA GLU A 149 4.46 -9.52 2.63
C GLU A 149 3.90 -8.64 3.77
N GLU A 150 4.27 -8.97 5.01
CA GLU A 150 3.84 -8.22 6.19
C GLU A 150 4.26 -6.75 6.08
N ALA A 151 3.32 -5.85 6.35
CA ALA A 151 3.59 -4.41 6.24
C ALA A 151 4.41 -3.87 7.43
N HIS A 152 4.61 -4.69 8.46
CA HIS A 152 5.51 -4.43 9.58
C HIS A 152 6.69 -5.39 9.49
N ALA A 153 7.91 -4.85 9.54
CA ALA A 153 9.10 -5.68 9.69
C ALA A 153 9.04 -6.36 11.06
N SER A 154 9.04 -7.69 11.08
CA SER A 154 9.34 -8.45 12.29
C SER A 154 10.74 -8.05 12.73
N GLY A 155 10.83 -7.32 13.85
CA GLY A 155 12.09 -7.05 14.53
C GLY A 155 12.62 -8.30 15.20
#